data_AF-A0A6U3QYZ1-F1
#
_entry.id   AF-A0A6U3QYZ1-F1
#
_cell.length_a   1.000
_cell.length_b   1.000
_cell.length_c   1.000
_cell.angle_alpha   90.00
_cell.angle_beta   90.00
_cell.angle_gamma   90.00
#
_symmetry.space_group_name_H-M   'P 1'
#
loop_
_entity.id
_entity.type
_entity.pdbx_description
1 polymer ?
#
loop_
_entity_poly.entity_id
_entity_poly.type
_entity_poly.pdbx_seq_one_letter_code
_entity_poly.pdbx_strand_id
1 'polypeptide(L)'
;VKMGEGGVTPNVYSYQSVITAWAKSNTGAKGAKRAEKILQHMNKLHKSGNPNVKPLTMCYNAVLEAWASSNSGNKNTIQAAQRAEQILQFMIKHGEEQPNTRSINTVITAWASSGASDAPQHAESMLTYFDQINSSLPTNKKVRPDLFTYNAIIHAHTNSKEKDAARKAEAVLYRLLELERNNDDDDDDDGDAVRLMVLGCVRIVGEKVVVGTIRFVLSAVVVSAENELEKYV
;
A
#
# COMPACT_ATOMS: atom_id res chain seq x y z
N VAL A 1 39.19 16.02 20.54
CA VAL A 1 39.36 14.76 19.79
C VAL A 1 39.29 15.09 18.31
N LYS A 2 40.44 15.12 17.63
CA LYS A 2 40.53 15.28 16.17
C LYS A 2 39.98 14.00 15.53
N MET A 3 38.96 14.11 14.67
CA MET A 3 38.56 12.98 13.82
C MET A 3 39.56 12.86 12.67
N GLY A 4 40.12 11.66 12.52
CA GLY A 4 41.26 11.36 11.66
C GLY A 4 40.98 11.45 10.17
N GLU A 5 42.06 11.76 9.46
CA GLU A 5 42.22 11.91 8.02
C GLU A 5 42.15 10.57 7.29
N GLY A 6 40.95 10.25 6.86
CA GLY A 6 40.64 9.27 5.82
C GLY A 6 39.23 9.59 5.38
N GLY A 7 39.08 10.61 4.53
CA GLY A 7 37.81 11.29 4.24
C GLY A 7 36.80 10.41 3.50
N VAL A 8 36.27 9.39 4.17
CA VAL A 8 35.17 8.58 3.68
C VAL A 8 33.91 9.45 3.76
N THR A 9 33.57 10.05 2.62
CA THR A 9 32.33 10.80 2.50
C THR A 9 31.14 9.83 2.44
N PRO A 10 30.10 10.01 3.27
CA PRO A 10 28.93 9.15 3.22
C PRO A 10 28.27 9.21 1.85
N ASN A 11 28.02 8.06 1.24
CA ASN A 11 27.31 7.91 -0.02
C ASN A 11 25.86 7.47 0.20
N VAL A 12 25.09 7.33 -0.89
CA VAL A 12 23.70 6.83 -0.88
C VAL A 12 23.53 5.58 -0.01
N TYR A 13 24.41 4.58 -0.16
CA TYR A 13 24.32 3.32 0.57
C TYR A 13 24.53 3.48 2.08
N SER A 14 25.40 4.42 2.47
CA SER A 14 25.61 4.76 3.88
C SER A 14 24.34 5.32 4.50
N TYR A 15 23.68 6.27 3.81
CA TYR A 15 22.40 6.82 4.24
C TYR A 15 21.29 5.77 4.27
N GLN A 16 21.17 4.98 3.21
CA GLN A 16 20.17 3.91 3.09
C GLN A 16 20.30 2.90 4.24
N SER A 17 21.52 2.50 4.60
CA SER A 17 21.78 1.56 5.69
C SER A 17 21.27 2.11 7.02
N VAL A 18 21.54 3.38 7.30
CA VAL A 18 21.08 4.04 8.54
C VAL A 18 19.56 4.22 8.54
N ILE A 19 18.95 4.61 7.41
CA ILE A 19 17.49 4.70 7.28
C ILE A 19 16.84 3.33 7.55
N THR A 20 17.38 2.28 6.95
CA THR A 20 16.87 0.90 7.11
C THR A 20 17.04 0.42 8.55
N ALA A 21 18.17 0.73 9.20
CA ALA A 21 18.39 0.41 10.61
C ALA A 21 17.35 1.08 11.52
N TRP A 22 17.05 2.37 11.29
CA TRP A 22 16.00 3.05 12.03
C TRP A 22 14.61 2.49 11.75
N ALA A 23 14.31 2.16 10.49
CA ALA A 23 13.04 1.55 10.09
C ALA A 23 12.81 0.20 10.80
N LYS A 24 13.86 -0.63 10.88
CA LYS A 24 13.81 -1.96 11.51
C LYS A 24 14.01 -1.95 13.03
N SER A 25 14.35 -0.81 13.63
CA SER A 25 14.62 -0.70 15.07
C SER A 25 13.40 -0.98 15.97
N ASN A 26 12.20 -1.13 15.39
CA ASN A 26 10.93 -1.33 16.09
C ASN A 26 10.66 -0.30 17.21
N THR A 27 11.23 0.91 17.08
CA THR A 27 11.03 2.02 18.03
C THR A 27 9.75 2.82 17.73
N GLY A 28 8.85 2.25 16.91
CA GLY A 28 7.59 2.84 16.45
C GLY A 28 7.79 4.20 15.77
N ALA A 29 6.92 5.16 16.08
CA ALA A 29 6.92 6.49 15.46
C ALA A 29 8.23 7.28 15.69
N LYS A 30 9.02 6.97 16.74
CA LYS A 30 10.33 7.63 16.96
C LYS A 30 11.35 7.20 15.90
N GLY A 31 11.39 5.91 15.58
CA GLY A 31 12.24 5.36 14.52
C GLY A 31 11.85 5.91 13.16
N ALA A 32 10.55 5.91 12.85
CA ALA A 32 10.02 6.48 11.60
C ALA A 32 10.39 7.97 11.45
N LYS A 33 10.21 8.78 12.49
CA LYS A 33 10.62 10.21 12.48
C LYS A 33 12.12 10.40 12.27
N ARG A 34 12.96 9.51 12.82
CA ARG A 34 14.42 9.57 12.62
C ARG A 34 14.80 9.18 11.20
N ALA A 35 14.25 8.09 10.69
CA ALA A 35 14.43 7.66 9.30
C ALA A 35 14.02 8.78 8.32
N GLU A 36 12.88 9.42 8.56
CA GLU A 36 12.40 10.53 7.75
C GLU A 36 13.34 11.75 7.80
N LYS A 37 13.82 12.14 8.98
CA LYS A 37 14.77 13.26 9.11
C LYS A 37 16.05 13.02 8.32
N ILE A 38 16.53 11.78 8.28
CA ILE A 38 17.72 11.40 7.52
C ILE A 38 17.44 11.50 6.02
N LEU A 39 16.29 11.00 5.55
CA LEU A 39 15.87 11.14 4.15
C LEU A 39 15.70 12.61 3.74
N GLN A 40 15.15 13.45 4.61
CA GLN A 40 15.05 14.90 4.35
C GLN A 40 16.43 15.56 4.26
N HIS A 41 17.37 15.15 5.11
CA HIS A 41 18.75 15.63 5.05
C HIS A 41 19.43 15.22 3.73
N MET A 42 19.25 13.96 3.33
CA MET A 42 19.74 13.43 2.05
C MET A 42 19.18 14.22 0.86
N ASN A 43 17.87 14.49 0.84
CA ASN A 43 17.23 15.36 -0.14
C ASN A 43 17.82 16.77 -0.19
N LYS A 44 18.10 17.38 0.97
CA LYS A 44 18.71 18.72 1.06
C LYS A 44 20.13 18.73 0.50
N LEU A 45 20.94 17.75 0.87
CA LEU A 45 22.31 17.62 0.37
C LEU A 45 22.34 17.42 -1.15
N HIS A 46 21.43 16.61 -1.67
CA HIS A 46 21.31 16.41 -3.12
C HIS A 46 20.93 17.71 -3.83
N LYS A 47 19.92 18.43 -3.32
CA LYS A 47 19.52 19.74 -3.84
C LYS A 47 20.62 20.80 -3.75
N SER A 48 21.54 20.69 -2.79
CA SER A 48 22.73 21.56 -2.70
C SER A 48 23.84 21.19 -3.69
N GLY A 49 23.60 20.24 -4.60
CA GLY A 49 24.53 19.88 -5.68
C GLY A 49 25.44 18.69 -5.36
N ASN A 50 25.15 17.90 -4.32
CA ASN A 50 25.91 16.68 -4.05
C ASN A 50 25.29 15.48 -4.78
N PRO A 51 25.92 14.96 -5.86
CA PRO A 51 25.39 13.83 -6.62
C PRO A 51 25.50 12.50 -5.86
N ASN A 52 26.44 12.38 -4.91
CA ASN A 52 26.74 11.13 -4.20
C ASN A 52 25.68 10.73 -3.16
N VAL A 53 24.65 11.55 -2.98
CA VAL A 53 23.59 11.39 -1.98
C VAL A 53 22.19 11.53 -2.61
N LYS A 54 22.06 11.25 -3.91
CA LYS A 54 20.74 11.20 -4.57
C LYS A 54 19.82 10.17 -3.90
N PRO A 55 18.66 10.57 -3.35
CA PRO A 55 17.71 9.63 -2.73
C PRO A 55 17.12 8.67 -3.77
N LEU A 56 17.29 7.37 -3.53
CA LEU A 56 16.74 6.31 -4.38
C LEU A 56 15.37 5.83 -3.88
N THR A 57 14.59 5.19 -4.74
CA THR A 57 13.29 4.56 -4.40
C THR A 57 13.37 3.69 -3.14
N MET A 58 14.44 2.92 -2.96
CA MET A 58 14.70 2.13 -1.76
C MET A 58 14.76 2.95 -0.46
N CYS A 59 15.30 4.17 -0.50
CA CYS A 59 15.39 5.05 0.67
C CYS A 59 13.99 5.54 1.07
N TYR A 60 13.15 5.89 0.09
CA TYR A 60 11.75 6.22 0.31
C TYR A 60 10.97 5.03 0.87
N ASN A 61 11.09 3.86 0.24
CA ASN A 61 10.42 2.63 0.68
C ASN A 61 10.74 2.27 2.12
N ALA A 62 12.00 2.40 2.54
CA ALA A 62 12.38 2.13 3.93
C ALA A 62 11.71 3.10 4.93
N VAL A 63 11.55 4.38 4.57
CA VAL A 63 10.85 5.35 5.42
C VAL A 63 9.34 5.11 5.41
N LEU A 64 8.75 4.79 4.26
CA LEU A 64 7.34 4.42 4.14
C LEU A 64 7.01 3.22 5.03
N GLU A 65 7.84 2.18 4.96
CA GLU A 65 7.69 0.96 5.76
C GLU A 65 7.87 1.23 7.26
N ALA A 66 8.78 2.14 7.64
CA ALA A 66 8.93 2.59 9.03
C ALA A 66 7.65 3.27 9.56
N TRP A 67 6.99 4.09 8.75
CA TRP A 67 5.72 4.72 9.12
C TRP A 67 4.58 3.69 9.15
N ALA A 68 4.46 2.84 8.15
CA ALA A 68 3.43 1.80 8.09
C ALA A 68 3.51 0.82 9.27
N SER A 69 4.72 0.36 9.62
CA SER A 69 4.95 -0.56 10.75
C SER A 69 4.79 0.10 12.12
N SER A 70 4.85 1.44 12.20
CA SER A 70 4.59 2.15 13.46
C SER A 70 3.16 2.01 13.98
N ASN A 71 2.26 1.44 13.15
CA ASN A 71 0.86 1.19 13.48
C ASN A 71 0.62 -0.01 14.39
N SER A 72 1.57 -0.95 14.52
CA SER A 72 1.35 -2.24 15.21
C SER A 72 1.18 -2.17 16.74
N GLY A 73 1.02 -0.99 17.36
CA GLY A 73 0.92 -0.92 18.81
C GLY A 73 0.41 0.36 19.48
N ASN A 74 -0.17 1.36 18.79
CA ASN A 74 -0.60 2.59 19.47
C ASN A 74 -1.68 3.43 18.75
N LYS A 75 -2.40 4.26 19.53
CA LYS A 75 -3.51 5.18 19.21
C LYS A 75 -3.27 6.25 18.11
N ASN A 76 -2.11 6.27 17.45
CA ASN A 76 -1.72 7.29 16.45
C ASN A 76 -1.59 6.71 15.02
N THR A 77 -2.33 5.64 14.72
CA THR A 77 -2.27 4.91 13.45
C THR A 77 -2.62 5.76 12.23
N ILE A 78 -3.59 6.67 12.38
CA ILE A 78 -4.02 7.59 11.32
C ILE A 78 -2.91 8.58 10.95
N GLN A 79 -2.22 9.16 11.94
CA GLN A 79 -1.12 10.10 11.68
C GLN A 79 0.02 9.43 10.92
N ALA A 80 0.34 8.18 11.25
CA ALA A 80 1.39 7.44 10.56
C ALA A 80 1.02 7.15 9.09
N ALA A 81 -0.24 6.77 8.81
CA ALA A 81 -0.74 6.59 7.44
C ALA A 81 -0.68 7.91 6.65
N GLN A 82 -1.14 9.01 7.24
CA GLN A 82 -1.05 10.36 6.64
C GLN A 82 0.39 10.75 6.33
N ARG A 83 1.34 10.45 7.23
CA ARG A 83 2.76 10.74 7.01
C ARG A 83 3.36 9.88 5.90
N ALA A 84 3.01 8.60 5.84
CA ALA A 84 3.44 7.72 4.75
C ALA A 84 2.92 8.26 3.40
N GLU A 85 1.65 8.64 3.32
CA GLU A 85 1.10 9.24 2.10
C GLU A 85 1.77 10.56 1.73
N GLN A 86 2.02 11.46 2.68
CA GLN A 86 2.71 12.73 2.40
C GLN A 86 4.12 12.51 1.82
N ILE A 87 4.83 11.48 2.28
CA ILE A 87 6.15 11.13 1.77
C ILE A 87 6.04 10.56 0.35
N LEU A 88 5.04 9.72 0.08
CA LEU A 88 4.75 9.22 -1.26
C LEU A 88 4.41 10.37 -2.21
N GLN A 89 3.51 11.27 -1.83
CA GLN A 89 3.17 12.47 -2.62
C GLN A 89 4.38 13.38 -2.85
N PHE A 90 5.26 13.52 -1.86
CA PHE A 90 6.52 14.25 -2.04
C PHE A 90 7.41 13.58 -3.10
N MET A 91 7.53 12.25 -3.06
CA MET A 91 8.26 11.47 -4.05
C MET A 91 7.66 11.66 -5.46
N ILE A 92 6.33 11.64 -5.58
CA ILE A 92 5.62 11.83 -6.86
C ILE A 92 5.87 13.23 -7.45
N LYS A 93 5.82 14.27 -6.61
CA LYS A 93 5.86 15.66 -7.08
C LYS A 93 7.27 16.23 -7.23
N HIS A 94 8.20 15.81 -6.38
CA HIS A 94 9.54 16.40 -6.31
C HIS A 94 10.66 15.36 -6.40
N GLY A 95 10.34 14.08 -6.40
CA GLY A 95 11.32 13.02 -6.57
C GLY A 95 11.79 12.95 -8.01
N GLU A 96 13.09 12.79 -8.19
CA GLU A 96 13.65 12.37 -9.48
C GLU A 96 13.39 10.90 -9.76
N GLU A 97 13.11 10.12 -8.72
CA GLU A 97 12.72 8.72 -8.79
C GLU A 97 11.21 8.60 -8.60
N GLN A 98 10.58 7.73 -9.38
CA GLN A 98 9.15 7.45 -9.27
C GLN A 98 8.86 6.34 -8.27
N PRO A 99 7.71 6.39 -7.56
CA PRO A 99 7.29 5.30 -6.71
C PRO A 99 7.02 4.04 -7.53
N ASN A 100 7.24 2.88 -6.91
CA ASN A 100 6.90 1.59 -7.50
C ASN A 100 5.72 0.93 -6.77
N THR A 101 5.27 -0.22 -7.25
CA THR A 101 4.15 -0.96 -6.65
C THR A 101 4.34 -1.16 -5.15
N ARG A 102 5.57 -1.47 -4.69
CA ARG A 102 5.87 -1.61 -3.26
C ARG A 102 5.68 -0.30 -2.48
N SER A 103 6.14 0.84 -3.02
CA SER A 103 5.94 2.16 -2.39
C SER A 103 4.46 2.43 -2.15
N ILE A 104 3.63 2.19 -3.16
CA ILE A 104 2.20 2.45 -3.14
C ILE A 104 1.48 1.47 -2.22
N ASN A 105 1.75 0.17 -2.34
CA ASN A 105 1.19 -0.88 -1.47
C ASN A 105 1.47 -0.64 0.01
N THR A 106 2.65 -0.08 0.33
CA THR A 106 3.00 0.28 1.71
C THR A 106 2.06 1.35 2.28
N VAL A 107 1.72 2.37 1.49
CA VAL A 107 0.79 3.44 1.89
C VAL A 107 -0.64 2.91 2.01
N ILE A 108 -1.09 2.10 1.05
CA ILE A 108 -2.42 1.45 1.10
C ILE A 108 -2.55 0.61 2.36
N THR A 109 -1.53 -0.20 2.68
CA THR A 109 -1.53 -1.03 3.90
C THR A 109 -1.55 -0.20 5.17
N ALA A 110 -0.80 0.92 5.18
CA ALA A 110 -0.80 1.85 6.30
C ALA A 110 -2.20 2.43 6.55
N TRP A 111 -2.90 2.84 5.50
CA TRP A 111 -4.30 3.30 5.56
C TRP A 111 -5.26 2.19 5.96
N ALA A 112 -5.17 1.01 5.36
CA ALA A 112 -6.04 -0.13 5.66
C ALA A 112 -5.95 -0.57 7.13
N SER A 113 -4.76 -0.42 7.73
CA SER A 113 -4.50 -0.73 9.14
C SER A 113 -4.69 0.47 10.07
N SER A 114 -5.06 1.64 9.54
CA SER A 114 -5.13 2.88 10.32
C SER A 114 -6.38 2.97 11.20
N GLY A 115 -7.45 2.27 10.82
CA GLY A 115 -8.78 2.41 11.42
C GLY A 115 -9.46 3.75 11.13
N ALA A 116 -8.92 4.57 10.22
CA ALA A 116 -9.56 5.80 9.77
C ALA A 116 -10.82 5.47 8.96
N SER A 117 -11.90 6.24 9.15
CA SER A 117 -13.15 6.03 8.42
C SER A 117 -13.01 6.33 6.92
N ASP A 118 -12.09 7.23 6.57
CA ASP A 118 -11.74 7.63 5.21
C ASP A 118 -10.59 6.81 4.61
N ALA A 119 -10.10 5.79 5.33
CA ALA A 119 -9.03 4.91 4.84
C ALA A 119 -9.32 4.30 3.45
N PRO A 120 -10.56 3.85 3.13
CA PRO A 120 -10.84 3.32 1.80
C PRO A 120 -10.69 4.34 0.69
N GLN A 121 -11.09 5.60 0.91
CA GLN A 121 -10.94 6.68 -0.06
C GLN A 121 -9.47 6.94 -0.37
N HIS A 122 -8.63 6.98 0.67
CA HIS A 122 -7.19 7.10 0.51
C HIS A 122 -6.62 5.89 -0.25
N ALA A 123 -7.05 4.67 0.08
CA ALA A 123 -6.62 3.44 -0.59
C ALA A 123 -7.03 3.40 -2.08
N GLU A 124 -8.26 3.78 -2.42
CA GLU A 124 -8.75 3.84 -3.80
C GLU A 124 -8.08 4.96 -4.61
N SER A 125 -7.77 6.10 -4.00
CA SER A 125 -7.03 7.17 -4.68
C SER A 125 -5.65 6.71 -5.19
N MET A 126 -5.05 5.72 -4.51
CA MET A 126 -3.81 5.09 -4.96
C MET A 126 -4.01 4.19 -6.19
N LEU A 127 -5.20 3.57 -6.38
CA LEU A 127 -5.54 2.90 -7.65
C LEU A 127 -5.65 3.90 -8.79
N THR A 128 -6.33 5.03 -8.55
CA THR A 128 -6.40 6.10 -9.55
C THR A 128 -5.00 6.59 -9.92
N TYR A 129 -4.07 6.65 -8.97
CA TYR A 129 -2.69 6.99 -9.24
C TYR A 129 -1.99 5.96 -10.16
N PHE A 130 -2.19 4.65 -9.97
CA PHE A 130 -1.68 3.63 -10.90
C PHE A 130 -2.18 3.87 -12.35
N ASP A 131 -3.46 4.19 -12.51
CA ASP A 131 -4.05 4.46 -13.83
C ASP A 131 -3.43 5.73 -14.47
N GLN A 132 -3.25 6.78 -13.67
CA GLN A 132 -2.66 8.05 -14.12
C GLN A 132 -1.20 7.88 -14.59
N ILE A 133 -0.35 7.21 -13.79
CA ILE A 133 1.05 7.01 -14.18
C ILE A 133 1.16 6.13 -15.41
N ASN A 134 0.36 5.07 -15.51
CA ASN A 134 0.40 4.15 -16.64
C ASN A 134 -0.11 4.77 -17.95
N SER A 135 -0.95 5.80 -17.85
CA SER A 135 -1.38 6.59 -19.00
C SER A 135 -0.23 7.45 -19.58
N SER A 136 0.75 7.81 -18.74
CA SER A 136 1.88 8.67 -19.11
C SER A 136 3.19 7.91 -19.43
N LEU A 137 3.27 6.62 -19.07
CA LEU A 137 4.48 5.82 -19.18
C LEU A 137 4.44 4.86 -20.38
N PRO A 138 5.59 4.64 -21.06
CA PRO A 138 5.71 3.59 -22.06
C PRO A 138 5.49 2.21 -21.42
N THR A 139 4.98 1.25 -22.20
CA THR A 139 4.54 -0.07 -21.72
C THR A 139 5.57 -0.78 -20.83
N ASN A 140 6.86 -0.67 -21.14
CA ASN A 140 7.96 -1.30 -20.40
C ASN A 140 8.32 -0.62 -19.06
N LYS A 141 7.68 0.50 -18.71
CA LYS A 141 7.85 1.21 -17.43
C LYS A 141 6.56 1.34 -16.64
N LYS A 142 5.46 0.72 -17.12
CA LYS A 142 4.19 0.73 -16.41
C LYS A 142 4.34 0.10 -15.03
N VAL A 143 3.76 0.72 -14.03
CA VAL A 143 3.71 0.24 -12.66
C VAL A 143 2.28 -0.27 -12.47
N ARG A 144 2.09 -1.57 -12.23
CA ARG A 144 0.75 -2.15 -12.13
C ARG A 144 0.37 -2.45 -10.68
N PRO A 145 -0.92 -2.31 -10.31
CA PRO A 145 -1.43 -2.87 -9.08
C PRO A 145 -1.33 -4.40 -9.16
N ASP A 146 -1.03 -5.05 -8.05
CA ASP A 146 -0.96 -6.50 -7.92
C ASP A 146 -2.10 -7.02 -7.02
N LEU A 147 -2.20 -8.34 -6.88
CA LEU A 147 -3.18 -8.98 -6.00
C LEU A 147 -3.12 -8.41 -4.57
N PHE A 148 -1.92 -8.07 -4.10
CA PHE A 148 -1.72 -7.46 -2.79
C PHE A 148 -2.35 -6.07 -2.70
N THR A 149 -2.25 -5.24 -3.75
CA THR A 149 -2.93 -3.94 -3.85
C THR A 149 -4.43 -4.09 -3.61
N TYR A 150 -5.10 -4.98 -4.35
CA TYR A 150 -6.55 -5.18 -4.24
C TYR A 150 -6.96 -5.72 -2.88
N ASN A 151 -6.24 -6.72 -2.36
CA ASN A 151 -6.50 -7.25 -1.02
C ASN A 151 -6.39 -6.19 0.07
N ALA A 152 -5.40 -5.29 -0.03
CA ALA A 152 -5.22 -4.22 0.94
C ALA A 152 -6.36 -3.18 0.90
N ILE A 153 -6.94 -2.91 -0.28
CA ILE A 153 -8.08 -1.99 -0.44
C ILE A 153 -9.37 -2.63 0.09
N ILE A 154 -9.60 -3.91 -0.22
CA ILE A 154 -10.70 -4.68 0.38
C ILE A 154 -10.57 -4.64 1.90
N HIS A 155 -9.37 -4.89 2.43
CA HIS A 155 -9.11 -4.80 3.86
C HIS A 155 -9.42 -3.41 4.45
N ALA A 156 -9.08 -2.33 3.73
CA ALA A 156 -9.44 -0.97 4.13
C ALA A 156 -10.96 -0.79 4.25
N HIS A 157 -11.73 -1.26 3.27
CA HIS A 157 -13.20 -1.24 3.32
C HIS A 157 -13.74 -2.05 4.51
N THR A 158 -13.21 -3.25 4.76
CA THR A 158 -13.66 -4.09 5.89
C THR A 158 -13.42 -3.46 7.27
N ASN A 159 -12.37 -2.64 7.40
CA ASN A 159 -12.05 -1.93 8.63
C ASN A 159 -12.73 -0.56 8.74
N SER A 160 -13.35 -0.09 7.65
CA SER A 160 -14.11 1.15 7.64
C SER A 160 -15.45 0.98 8.35
N LYS A 161 -16.01 2.07 8.84
CA LYS A 161 -17.34 2.09 9.49
C LYS A 161 -18.45 2.52 8.51
N GLU A 162 -18.19 2.43 7.21
CA GLU A 162 -19.14 2.85 6.19
C GLU A 162 -20.31 1.86 6.05
N LYS A 163 -21.51 2.37 5.83
CA LYS A 163 -22.71 1.53 5.67
C LYS A 163 -22.64 0.60 4.45
N ASP A 164 -22.05 1.09 3.36
CA ASP A 164 -21.91 0.36 2.11
C ASP A 164 -20.54 -0.32 1.95
N ALA A 165 -19.75 -0.43 3.03
CA ALA A 165 -18.39 -0.99 3.00
C ALA A 165 -18.33 -2.37 2.32
N ALA A 166 -19.32 -3.22 2.58
CA ALA A 166 -19.37 -4.56 2.00
C ALA A 166 -19.59 -4.55 0.48
N ARG A 167 -20.53 -3.73 -0.02
CA ARG A 167 -20.79 -3.58 -1.45
C ARG A 167 -19.60 -2.96 -2.18
N LYS A 168 -18.90 -2.01 -1.55
CA LYS A 168 -17.69 -1.41 -2.12
C LYS A 168 -16.52 -2.40 -2.16
N ALA A 169 -16.33 -3.19 -1.10
CA ALA A 169 -15.34 -4.26 -1.09
C ALA A 169 -15.60 -5.30 -2.20
N GLU A 170 -16.87 -5.66 -2.40
CA GLU A 170 -17.31 -6.54 -3.49
C GLU A 170 -17.03 -5.93 -4.88
N ALA A 171 -17.31 -4.64 -5.08
CA ALA A 171 -16.98 -3.96 -6.34
C ALA A 171 -15.47 -3.97 -6.64
N VAL A 172 -14.62 -3.81 -5.63
CA VAL A 172 -13.16 -3.89 -5.78
C VAL A 172 -12.73 -5.32 -6.15
N LEU A 173 -13.36 -6.34 -5.59
CA LEU A 173 -13.12 -7.73 -5.96
C LEU A 173 -13.52 -8.00 -7.42
N TYR A 174 -14.70 -7.54 -7.85
CA TYR A 174 -15.10 -7.69 -9.26
C TYR A 174 -14.15 -7.00 -10.22
N ARG A 175 -13.63 -5.80 -9.89
CA ARG A 175 -12.60 -5.14 -10.69
C ARG A 175 -11.33 -5.98 -10.84
N LEU A 176 -10.89 -6.67 -9.77
CA LEU A 176 -9.75 -7.59 -9.85
C LEU A 176 -10.05 -8.76 -10.81
N LEU A 177 -11.24 -9.37 -10.70
CA LEU A 177 -11.65 -10.50 -11.54
C LEU A 177 -11.71 -10.14 -13.03
N GLU A 178 -12.20 -8.94 -13.35
CA GLU A 178 -12.24 -8.45 -14.73
C GLU A 178 -10.83 -8.23 -15.31
N LEU A 179 -9.88 -7.79 -14.49
CA LEU A 179 -8.50 -7.59 -14.93
C LEU A 179 -7.77 -8.92 -15.18
N GLU A 180 -8.01 -9.94 -14.35
CA GLU A 180 -7.46 -11.28 -14.55
C GLU A 180 -7.99 -11.90 -15.85
N ARG A 181 -9.31 -11.82 -16.08
CA ARG A 181 -9.94 -12.30 -17.32
C ARG A 181 -9.40 -11.62 -18.59
N ASN A 182 -8.99 -10.35 -18.50
CA ASN A 182 -8.44 -9.61 -19.63
C ASN A 182 -6.92 -9.82 -19.82
N ASN A 183 -6.23 -10.42 -18.85
CA ASN A 183 -4.81 -10.82 -18.97
C ASN A 183 -4.66 -12.25 -19.52
N ASP A 184 -5.74 -13.04 -19.61
CA ASP A 184 -5.76 -14.40 -20.17
C ASP A 184 -5.40 -14.48 -21.68
N ASP A 185 -5.18 -13.34 -22.35
CA ASP A 185 -4.66 -13.28 -23.72
C ASP A 185 -3.11 -13.35 -23.78
N ASP A 186 -2.42 -13.31 -22.62
CA ASP A 186 -0.97 -13.45 -22.49
C ASP A 186 -0.64 -14.79 -21.75
N ASP A 187 0.00 -15.73 -22.46
CA ASP A 187 0.27 -17.15 -22.11
C ASP A 187 1.12 -17.44 -20.84
N ASP A 188 0.79 -16.91 -19.65
CA ASP A 188 1.54 -17.19 -18.40
C ASP A 188 0.77 -18.16 -17.45
N ASP A 189 1.33 -19.37 -17.30
CA ASP A 189 0.82 -20.61 -16.64
C ASP A 189 0.54 -20.52 -15.11
N ASP A 190 0.69 -19.35 -14.48
CA ASP A 190 0.51 -19.16 -13.03
C ASP A 190 -0.94 -18.76 -12.63
N GLY A 191 -1.80 -18.42 -13.59
CA GLY A 191 -3.17 -17.92 -13.35
C GLY A 191 -4.21 -18.98 -12.93
N ASP A 192 -3.99 -20.26 -13.26
CA ASP A 192 -5.03 -21.29 -13.14
C ASP A 192 -5.29 -21.76 -11.69
N ALA A 193 -4.27 -21.71 -10.82
CA ALA A 193 -4.42 -22.06 -9.40
C ALA A 193 -5.25 -21.01 -8.63
N VAL A 194 -5.08 -19.73 -8.98
CA VAL A 194 -5.83 -18.61 -8.38
C VAL A 194 -7.27 -18.63 -8.91
N ARG A 195 -7.46 -18.87 -10.20
CA ARG A 195 -8.78 -19.05 -10.84
C ARG A 195 -9.60 -20.17 -10.18
N LEU A 196 -8.99 -21.32 -9.89
CA LEU A 196 -9.66 -22.43 -9.20
C LEU A 196 -10.01 -22.10 -7.74
N MET A 197 -9.14 -21.38 -7.02
CA MET A 197 -9.40 -20.93 -5.65
C MET A 197 -10.56 -19.92 -5.60
N VAL A 198 -10.65 -19.04 -6.60
CA VAL A 198 -11.66 -17.99 -6.70
C VAL A 198 -13.01 -18.51 -7.20
N LEU A 199 -13.05 -19.37 -8.22
CA LEU A 199 -14.27 -20.10 -8.60
C LEU A 199 -14.79 -20.96 -7.43
N GLY A 200 -13.87 -21.54 -6.64
CA GLY A 200 -14.19 -22.18 -5.38
C GLY A 200 -14.86 -21.23 -4.40
N CYS A 201 -14.33 -20.01 -4.20
CA CYS A 201 -14.93 -19.00 -3.32
C CYS A 201 -16.31 -18.52 -3.80
N VAL A 202 -16.50 -18.27 -5.10
CA VAL A 202 -17.79 -17.87 -5.69
C VAL A 202 -18.82 -19.00 -5.58
N ARG A 203 -18.40 -20.25 -5.79
CA ARG A 203 -19.27 -21.43 -5.63
C ARG A 203 -19.63 -21.70 -4.16
N ILE A 204 -18.70 -21.47 -3.24
CA ILE A 204 -18.92 -21.55 -1.79
C ILE A 204 -19.88 -20.44 -1.32
N VAL A 205 -19.79 -19.23 -1.88
CA VAL A 205 -20.75 -18.13 -1.66
C VAL A 205 -22.16 -18.51 -2.16
N GLY A 206 -22.26 -19.35 -3.18
CA GLY A 206 -23.53 -19.91 -3.66
C GLY A 206 -24.08 -21.11 -2.87
N GLU A 207 -23.25 -21.89 -2.15
CA GLU A 207 -23.69 -23.19 -1.61
C GLU A 207 -23.54 -23.44 -0.09
N LYS A 208 -22.64 -22.80 0.68
CA LYS A 208 -22.64 -22.77 2.18
C LYS A 208 -21.32 -22.24 2.77
N VAL A 209 -21.48 -21.48 3.86
CA VAL A 209 -20.52 -20.80 4.75
C VAL A 209 -19.28 -21.62 5.19
N VAL A 210 -18.11 -20.93 5.31
CA VAL A 210 -17.10 -20.90 6.42
C VAL A 210 -15.64 -20.97 5.93
N VAL A 211 -14.85 -19.89 6.08
CA VAL A 211 -13.49 -19.90 6.69
C VAL A 211 -13.19 -18.54 7.37
N GLY A 212 -12.93 -18.61 8.67
CA GLY A 212 -12.08 -17.71 9.50
C GLY A 212 -12.25 -16.20 9.40
N THR A 213 -11.72 -15.59 8.34
CA THR A 213 -11.51 -14.14 8.24
C THR A 213 -12.72 -13.41 7.61
N ILE A 214 -13.60 -14.16 6.93
CA ILE A 214 -14.79 -13.64 6.24
C ILE A 214 -16.00 -13.50 7.18
N ARG A 215 -15.92 -14.00 8.42
CA ARG A 215 -17.05 -14.07 9.36
C ARG A 215 -17.65 -12.70 9.72
N PHE A 216 -16.85 -11.65 9.69
CA PHE A 216 -17.30 -10.28 9.98
C PHE A 216 -18.00 -9.62 8.79
N VAL A 217 -17.49 -9.82 7.57
CA VAL A 217 -18.11 -9.31 6.33
C VAL A 217 -19.45 -10.03 6.07
N LEU A 218 -19.51 -11.34 6.32
CA LEU A 218 -20.71 -12.14 6.11
C LEU A 218 -21.89 -11.79 7.04
N SER A 219 -21.65 -11.39 8.30
CA SER A 219 -22.78 -11.03 9.18
C SER A 219 -23.48 -9.73 8.77
N ALA A 220 -22.76 -8.82 8.11
CA ALA A 220 -23.35 -7.58 7.60
C ALA A 220 -24.01 -7.77 6.22
N VAL A 221 -23.43 -8.63 5.36
CA VAL A 221 -23.94 -8.92 4.02
C VAL A 221 -25.23 -9.76 4.06
N VAL A 222 -25.32 -10.75 4.95
CA VAL A 222 -26.52 -11.59 5.09
C VAL A 222 -27.74 -10.76 5.51
N VAL A 223 -27.58 -9.84 6.46
CA VAL A 223 -28.67 -8.97 6.92
C VAL A 223 -29.14 -7.98 5.84
N SER A 224 -28.24 -7.55 4.95
CA SER A 224 -28.60 -6.66 3.84
C SER A 224 -29.25 -7.39 2.67
N ALA A 225 -28.92 -8.67 2.44
CA ALA A 225 -29.50 -9.49 1.39
C ALA A 225 -30.91 -10.00 1.75
N GLU A 226 -31.15 -10.35 3.02
CA GLU A 226 -32.47 -10.75 3.50
C GLU A 226 -33.51 -9.61 3.38
N ASN A 227 -33.11 -8.36 3.62
CA ASN A 227 -33.99 -7.19 3.49
C ASN A 227 -34.33 -6.79 2.04
N GLU A 228 -33.54 -7.19 1.04
CA GLU A 228 -33.89 -6.96 -0.36
C GLU A 228 -34.76 -8.07 -0.96
N LEU A 229 -34.61 -9.31 -0.48
CA LEU A 229 -35.46 -10.44 -0.91
C LEU A 229 -36.92 -10.29 -0.44
N GLU A 230 -37.17 -9.69 0.72
CA GLU A 230 -38.54 -9.40 1.20
C GLU A 230 -39.28 -8.33 0.39
N LYS A 231 -38.60 -7.56 -0.47
CA LYS A 231 -39.28 -6.63 -1.40
C LYS A 231 -39.78 -7.29 -2.67
N TYR A 232 -39.40 -8.54 -2.92
CA TYR A 232 -39.71 -9.30 -4.13
C TYR A 232 -40.56 -10.55 -3.86
N VAL A 233 -41.13 -10.68 -2.64
CA VAL A 233 -42.15 -11.68 -2.26
C VAL A 233 -43.43 -10.95 -1.86
#